data_AF-A0A3R7N5T7-F1
#
_entry.id   AF-A0A3R7N5T7-F1
#
_cell.length_a   1.000
_cell.length_b   1.000
_cell.length_c   1.000
_cell.angle_alpha   90.00
_cell.angle_beta   90.00
_cell.angle_gamma   90.00
#
_symmetry.space_group_name_H-M   'P 1'
#
loop_
_entity.id
_entity.type
_entity.pdbx_description
1 polymer ?
#
loop_
_entity_poly.entity_id
_entity_poly.type
_entity_poly.pdbx_seq_one_letter_code
_entity_poly.pdbx_strand_id
1 'polypeptide(L)'
;MRLYIVISIALILICVTAAHALHVEDTLLLTDEFLDRVNRLNNGMWTAGRTNRTKELTRRGAKRLMGVTRRTTTILAPRHFSKEELQVPLPDSFESSEKWPNCPTITEIRDQSDCGSCWAVAAASAMSDRYCSMGGVRDLRISAGALLSCCETCGLGCNGGDPDSAWSYYVETGVVSEFCQPYPFPSCAHHVNSTHYSPCSGEYNTPLCNTTCTDTAIPLIMYKGKSSYFLTGEDDFKRELLLRGPFEVTFTVYEDFVAYRGGVYKYASGNALGGHAVRLVGWGNLNGISYWKIANSWNDEWGMNGYFLILRGQNECGIEERGSAGTPKVLQNE
;
A
#
# COMPACT_ATOMS: atom_id res chain seq x y z
N MET A 1 41.44 -21.16 -30.64
CA MET A 1 42.02 -20.82 -29.33
C MET A 1 41.61 -19.43 -28.83
N ARG A 2 41.78 -18.34 -29.60
CA ARG A 2 41.37 -16.98 -29.17
C ARG A 2 39.87 -16.82 -28.86
N LEU A 3 38.98 -17.43 -29.64
CA LEU A 3 37.52 -17.35 -29.42
C LEU A 3 37.08 -18.02 -28.11
N TYR A 4 37.67 -19.16 -27.75
CA TYR A 4 37.38 -19.85 -26.48
C TYR A 4 37.82 -19.05 -25.26
N ILE A 5 38.97 -18.38 -25.33
CA ILE A 5 39.46 -17.52 -24.24
C ILE A 5 38.53 -16.31 -24.06
N VAL A 6 38.07 -15.68 -25.15
CA VAL A 6 37.14 -14.55 -25.10
C VAL A 6 35.79 -14.97 -24.51
N ILE A 7 35.25 -16.13 -24.92
CA ILE A 7 33.98 -16.66 -24.38
C ILE A 7 34.14 -17.00 -22.89
N SER A 8 35.23 -17.64 -22.48
CA SER A 8 35.46 -17.96 -21.07
C SER A 8 35.62 -16.71 -20.20
N ILE A 9 36.33 -15.69 -20.67
CA ILE A 9 36.46 -14.41 -19.95
C ILE A 9 35.10 -13.71 -19.84
N ALA A 10 34.31 -13.71 -20.91
CA ALA A 10 32.96 -13.13 -20.91
C ALA A 10 32.04 -13.86 -19.92
N LEU A 11 32.06 -15.20 -19.89
CA LEU A 11 31.28 -16.00 -18.94
C LEU A 11 31.72 -15.75 -17.48
N ILE A 12 33.02 -15.69 -17.21
CA ILE A 12 33.53 -15.37 -15.87
C ILE A 12 33.09 -13.97 -15.45
N LEU A 13 33.19 -12.98 -16.34
CA LEU A 13 32.78 -11.60 -16.04
C LEU A 13 31.27 -11.53 -15.75
N ILE A 14 30.44 -12.24 -16.53
CA ILE A 14 28.99 -12.34 -16.31
C ILE A 14 28.68 -13.01 -14.96
N CYS A 15 29.38 -14.11 -14.62
CA CYS A 15 29.20 -14.77 -13.32
C CYS A 15 29.61 -13.87 -12.15
N VAL A 16 30.72 -13.14 -12.29
CA VAL A 16 31.20 -12.21 -11.25
C VAL A 16 30.21 -11.06 -11.07
N THR A 17 29.72 -10.44 -12.14
CA THR A 17 28.73 -9.35 -12.05
C THR A 17 27.40 -9.85 -11.46
N ALA A 18 26.93 -11.03 -11.86
CA ALA A 18 25.73 -11.64 -11.28
C ALA A 18 25.90 -11.95 -9.79
N ALA A 19 27.05 -12.48 -9.36
CA ALA A 19 27.35 -12.73 -7.96
C ALA A 19 27.42 -11.43 -7.13
N HIS A 20 28.03 -10.37 -7.68
CA HIS A 20 28.04 -9.06 -7.02
C HIS A 20 26.63 -8.46 -6.90
N ALA A 21 25.81 -8.56 -7.95
CA ALA A 21 24.44 -8.08 -7.91
C ALA A 21 23.59 -8.82 -6.86
N LEU A 22 23.71 -10.15 -6.80
CA LEU A 22 23.05 -10.97 -5.78
C LEU A 22 23.50 -10.58 -4.37
N HIS A 23 24.80 -10.38 -4.16
CA HIS A 23 25.35 -9.96 -2.88
C HIS A 23 24.82 -8.58 -2.45
N VAL A 24 24.68 -7.62 -3.37
CA VAL A 24 24.13 -6.27 -3.09
C VAL A 24 22.64 -6.31 -2.72
N GLU A 25 21.88 -7.27 -3.25
CA GLU A 25 20.46 -7.45 -2.91
C GLU A 25 20.27 -8.05 -1.50
N ASP A 26 21.24 -8.83 -1.01
CA ASP A 26 21.22 -9.46 0.31
C ASP A 26 21.86 -8.61 1.43
N THR A 27 22.41 -7.43 1.12
CA THR A 27 22.90 -6.55 2.18
C THR A 27 21.75 -5.85 2.91
N LEU A 28 21.97 -5.58 4.19
CA LEU A 28 21.10 -4.73 4.99
C LEU A 28 20.87 -3.38 4.28
N LEU A 29 19.62 -2.98 4.19
CA LEU A 29 19.23 -1.75 3.51
C LEU A 29 19.64 -0.51 4.32
N LEU A 30 19.43 -0.55 5.64
CA LEU A 30 19.57 0.59 6.53
C LEU A 30 20.89 0.52 7.31
N THR A 31 22.00 0.94 6.71
CA THR A 31 23.30 1.11 7.40
C THR A 31 23.35 2.43 8.17
N ASP A 32 24.24 2.54 9.18
CA ASP A 32 24.36 3.77 9.97
C ASP A 32 24.77 4.96 9.08
N GLU A 33 25.72 4.74 8.17
CA GLU A 33 26.16 5.74 7.20
C GLU A 33 25.00 6.25 6.32
N PHE A 34 24.12 5.33 5.88
CA PHE A 34 22.95 5.70 5.08
C PHE A 34 21.96 6.55 5.89
N LEU A 35 21.65 6.15 7.13
CA LEU A 35 20.75 6.88 8.01
C LEU A 35 21.28 8.28 8.36
N ASP A 36 22.57 8.38 8.66
CA ASP A 36 23.23 9.66 8.93
C ASP A 36 23.19 10.57 7.71
N ARG A 37 23.38 10.01 6.50
CA ARG A 37 23.25 10.76 5.25
C ARG A 37 21.84 11.27 5.04
N VAL A 38 20.83 10.44 5.24
CA VAL A 38 19.42 10.82 5.08
C VAL A 38 19.03 11.92 6.07
N ASN A 39 19.36 11.76 7.36
CA ASN A 39 19.06 12.76 8.39
C ASN A 39 19.77 14.10 8.16
N ARG A 40 20.94 14.11 7.50
CA ARG A 40 21.59 15.36 7.06
C ARG A 40 20.89 16.00 5.88
N LEU A 41 20.46 15.21 4.89
CA LEU A 41 19.90 15.72 3.63
C LEU A 41 18.44 16.17 3.74
N ASN A 42 17.66 15.56 4.64
CA ASN A 42 16.25 15.89 4.81
C ASN A 42 15.99 17.18 5.61
N ASN A 43 17.04 17.86 6.10
CA ASN A 43 17.00 19.13 6.82
C ASN A 43 15.98 19.18 7.97
N GLY A 44 15.76 18.06 8.66
CA GLY A 44 14.85 17.97 9.80
C GLY A 44 13.36 17.96 9.43
N MET A 45 12.99 17.81 8.16
CA MET A 45 11.59 17.64 7.76
C MET A 45 10.98 16.35 8.32
N TRP A 46 11.80 15.31 8.43
CA TRP A 46 11.40 14.00 8.95
C TRP A 46 12.61 13.28 9.58
N THR A 47 12.35 12.27 10.39
CA THR A 47 13.39 11.49 11.08
C THR A 47 13.53 10.12 10.47
N ALA A 48 14.76 9.78 10.08
CA ALA A 48 15.14 8.44 9.63
C ALA A 48 15.73 7.62 10.78
N GLY A 49 15.32 6.36 10.87
CA GLY A 49 15.82 5.41 11.85
C GLY A 49 15.30 4.00 11.61
N ARG A 50 15.89 3.03 12.30
CA ARG A 50 15.44 1.64 12.21
C ARG A 50 14.21 1.41 13.08
N THR A 51 13.28 0.61 12.59
CA THR A 51 12.17 0.05 13.37
C THR A 51 12.42 -1.43 13.62
N ASN A 52 11.69 -2.06 14.56
CA ASN A 52 11.72 -3.52 14.68
C ASN A 52 11.38 -4.20 13.36
N ARG A 53 10.43 -3.63 12.61
CA ARG A 53 10.01 -4.08 11.28
C ARG A 53 11.08 -3.98 10.19
N THR A 54 12.04 -3.06 10.31
CA THR A 54 12.95 -2.69 9.21
C THR A 54 14.45 -2.78 9.53
N LYS A 55 14.85 -3.02 10.78
CA LYS A 55 16.27 -2.99 11.19
C LYS A 55 17.15 -4.03 10.50
N GLU A 56 16.56 -5.17 10.14
CA GLU A 56 17.24 -6.29 9.51
C GLU A 56 16.75 -6.54 8.07
N LEU A 57 16.00 -5.58 7.50
CA LEU A 57 15.46 -5.71 6.15
C LEU A 57 16.57 -5.56 5.11
N THR A 58 16.68 -6.53 4.20
CA THR A 58 17.56 -6.47 3.03
C THR A 58 16.91 -5.69 1.90
N ARG A 59 17.70 -5.30 0.89
CA ARG A 59 17.17 -4.66 -0.32
C ARG A 59 16.17 -5.57 -1.04
N ARG A 60 16.46 -6.87 -1.16
CA ARG A 60 15.55 -7.86 -1.74
C ARG A 60 14.23 -7.91 -0.97
N GLY A 61 14.30 -8.00 0.36
CA GLY A 61 13.12 -8.02 1.22
C GLY A 61 12.28 -6.76 1.08
N ALA A 62 12.92 -5.58 1.01
CA ALA A 62 12.22 -4.32 0.81
C ALA A 62 11.51 -4.24 -0.55
N LYS A 63 12.15 -4.70 -1.63
CA LYS A 63 11.52 -4.78 -2.97
C LYS A 63 10.30 -5.69 -3.00
N ARG A 64 10.29 -6.78 -2.22
CA ARG A 64 9.13 -7.68 -2.12
C ARG A 64 7.88 -6.99 -1.56
N LEU A 65 8.05 -5.97 -0.71
CA LEU A 65 6.94 -5.19 -0.19
C LEU A 65 6.32 -4.27 -1.26
N MET A 66 7.03 -4.03 -2.37
CA MET A 66 6.61 -3.17 -3.48
C MET A 66 5.72 -3.93 -4.45
N GLY A 67 4.46 -4.06 -4.08
CA GLY A 67 3.48 -4.88 -4.81
C GLY A 67 2.76 -4.18 -5.95
N VAL A 68 3.12 -2.96 -6.36
CA VAL A 68 2.41 -2.30 -7.46
C VAL A 68 3.07 -2.59 -8.79
N THR A 69 2.31 -3.19 -9.69
CA THR A 69 2.62 -3.30 -11.12
C THR A 69 1.65 -2.39 -11.88
N ARG A 70 2.15 -1.39 -12.61
CA ARG A 70 1.27 -0.49 -13.38
C ARG A 70 1.00 -1.08 -14.76
N ARG A 71 -0.27 -1.18 -15.14
CA ARG A 71 -0.64 -1.40 -16.55
C ARG A 71 -0.37 -0.15 -17.39
N THR A 72 -0.02 -0.35 -18.66
CA THR A 72 0.15 0.76 -19.61
C THR A 72 -1.18 1.35 -20.07
N THR A 73 -2.27 0.59 -19.94
CA THR A 73 -3.62 0.99 -20.33
C THR A 73 -4.43 1.41 -19.11
N THR A 74 -5.04 2.59 -19.19
CA THR A 74 -6.01 3.06 -18.20
C THR A 74 -7.33 2.30 -18.39
N ILE A 75 -7.80 1.60 -17.37
CA ILE A 75 -9.05 0.84 -17.42
C ILE A 75 -10.20 1.50 -16.64
N LEU A 76 -9.89 2.33 -15.65
CA LEU A 76 -10.89 3.10 -14.92
C LEU A 76 -11.18 4.42 -15.62
N ALA A 77 -12.43 4.89 -15.53
CA ALA A 77 -12.79 6.25 -15.94
C ALA A 77 -12.35 7.28 -14.88
N PRO A 78 -12.08 8.55 -15.27
CA PRO A 78 -11.78 9.59 -14.30
C PRO A 78 -12.99 9.92 -13.43
N ARG A 79 -12.74 10.36 -12.20
CA ARG A 79 -13.78 10.88 -11.31
C ARG A 79 -14.32 12.21 -11.84
N HIS A 80 -15.63 12.27 -12.09
CA HIS A 80 -16.33 13.50 -12.44
C HIS A 80 -17.10 14.05 -11.25
N PHE A 81 -16.69 15.20 -10.71
CA PHE A 81 -17.39 15.87 -9.61
C PHE A 81 -18.61 16.66 -10.09
N SER A 82 -19.70 16.63 -9.33
CA SER A 82 -20.87 17.49 -9.60
C SER A 82 -20.56 18.96 -9.29
N LYS A 83 -21.41 19.88 -9.76
CA LYS A 83 -21.26 21.31 -9.47
C LYS A 83 -21.32 21.59 -7.96
N GLU A 84 -22.19 20.86 -7.27
CA GLU A 84 -22.38 20.96 -5.82
C GLU A 84 -21.15 20.42 -5.08
N GLU A 85 -20.60 19.28 -5.52
CA GLU A 85 -19.37 18.72 -4.96
C GLU A 85 -18.19 19.69 -5.12
N LEU A 86 -18.08 20.38 -6.26
CA LEU A 86 -17.03 21.37 -6.53
C LEU A 86 -17.15 22.64 -5.66
N GLN A 87 -18.35 22.98 -5.21
CA GLN A 87 -18.60 24.13 -4.33
C GLN A 87 -18.31 23.85 -2.86
N VAL A 88 -18.12 22.59 -2.47
CA VAL A 88 -17.78 22.25 -1.08
C VAL A 88 -16.42 22.84 -0.72
N PRO A 89 -16.34 23.70 0.32
CA PRO A 89 -15.07 24.27 0.77
C PRO A 89 -14.19 23.18 1.37
N LEU A 90 -12.91 23.17 0.98
CA LEU A 90 -11.93 22.22 1.49
C LEU A 90 -11.23 22.82 2.71
N PRO A 91 -11.28 22.19 3.90
CA PRO A 91 -10.59 22.69 5.08
C PRO A 91 -9.06 22.58 4.93
N ASP A 92 -8.33 23.32 5.76
CA ASP A 92 -6.86 23.30 5.81
C ASP A 92 -6.29 21.96 6.28
N SER A 93 -7.01 21.29 7.19
CA SER A 93 -6.72 19.95 7.70
C SER A 93 -7.98 19.09 7.73
N PHE A 94 -7.81 17.79 7.57
CA PHE A 94 -8.88 16.82 7.59
C PHE A 94 -8.38 15.44 7.99
N GLU A 95 -9.17 14.75 8.81
CA GLU A 95 -8.93 13.37 9.22
C GLU A 95 -10.22 12.55 9.00
N SER A 96 -10.11 11.44 8.28
CA SER A 96 -11.29 10.60 8.00
C SER A 96 -11.89 10.01 9.28
N SER A 97 -11.07 9.63 10.26
CA SER A 97 -11.57 9.07 11.53
C SER A 97 -12.33 10.09 12.37
N GLU A 98 -12.04 11.39 12.24
CA GLU A 98 -12.79 12.44 12.91
C GLU A 98 -14.15 12.69 12.24
N LYS A 99 -14.19 12.62 10.90
CA LYS A 99 -15.45 12.78 10.15
C LYS A 99 -16.38 11.58 10.31
N TRP A 100 -15.82 10.37 10.38
CA TRP A 100 -16.57 9.14 10.53
C TRP A 100 -16.11 8.36 11.78
N PRO A 101 -16.35 8.90 13.00
CA PRO A 101 -15.83 8.32 14.25
C PRO A 101 -16.47 6.97 14.59
N ASN A 102 -17.61 6.66 13.99
CA ASN A 102 -18.29 5.39 14.17
C ASN A 102 -17.76 4.29 13.24
N CYS A 103 -16.82 4.57 12.33
CA CYS A 103 -16.27 3.59 11.39
C CYS A 103 -14.94 3.03 11.90
N PRO A 104 -14.93 1.88 12.61
CA PRO A 104 -13.71 1.34 13.22
C PRO A 104 -12.64 0.99 12.19
N THR A 105 -13.04 0.58 10.99
CA THR A 105 -12.12 0.18 9.91
C THR A 105 -11.18 1.32 9.49
N ILE A 106 -11.60 2.58 9.64
CA ILE A 106 -10.79 3.73 9.20
C ILE A 106 -9.49 3.83 9.99
N THR A 107 -9.51 3.49 11.27
CA THR A 107 -8.33 3.57 12.15
C THR A 107 -7.45 2.33 12.10
N GLU A 108 -7.91 1.26 11.45
CA GLU A 108 -7.18 -0.01 11.39
C GLU A 108 -5.96 0.07 10.48
N ILE A 109 -4.84 -0.41 11.00
CA ILE A 109 -3.61 -0.66 10.25
C ILE A 109 -3.54 -2.15 9.96
N ARG A 110 -3.44 -2.50 8.67
CA ARG A 110 -3.25 -3.88 8.22
C ARG A 110 -1.77 -4.18 8.00
N ASP A 111 -1.45 -5.46 7.93
CA ASP A 111 -0.11 -5.94 7.61
C ASP A 111 -0.16 -6.86 6.39
N GLN A 112 0.57 -6.50 5.33
CA GLN A 112 0.71 -7.32 4.13
C GLN A 112 1.66 -8.49 4.34
N SER A 113 2.37 -8.55 5.49
CA SER A 113 3.37 -9.56 5.81
C SER A 113 4.50 -9.57 4.77
N ASP A 114 5.12 -10.72 4.51
CA ASP A 114 6.18 -10.88 3.50
C ASP A 114 5.65 -11.24 2.10
N CYS A 115 4.74 -10.41 1.59
CA CYS A 115 4.05 -10.59 0.30
C CYS A 115 3.85 -9.22 -0.37
N GLY A 116 4.04 -9.14 -1.69
CA GLY A 116 3.77 -7.94 -2.50
C GLY A 116 2.28 -7.70 -2.76
N SER A 117 1.46 -7.77 -1.70
CA SER A 117 0.00 -7.66 -1.75
C SER A 117 -0.53 -6.27 -1.39
N CYS A 118 0.33 -5.25 -1.33
CA CYS A 118 -0.08 -3.87 -0.98
C CYS A 118 -1.26 -3.38 -1.82
N TRP A 119 -1.29 -3.71 -3.12
CA TRP A 119 -2.36 -3.39 -4.07
C TRP A 119 -3.72 -3.99 -3.70
N ALA A 120 -3.74 -5.14 -3.01
CA ALA A 120 -4.95 -5.78 -2.54
C ALA A 120 -5.31 -5.32 -1.12
N VAL A 121 -4.32 -5.14 -0.26
CA VAL A 121 -4.50 -4.70 1.13
C VAL A 121 -5.01 -3.27 1.19
N ALA A 122 -4.42 -2.33 0.44
CA ALA A 122 -4.86 -0.94 0.41
C ALA A 122 -6.25 -0.80 -0.23
N ALA A 123 -6.51 -1.48 -1.36
CA ALA A 123 -7.83 -1.59 -1.97
C ALA A 123 -8.89 -2.10 -0.98
N ALA A 124 -8.68 -3.28 -0.39
CA ALA A 124 -9.64 -3.89 0.53
C ALA A 124 -9.86 -3.04 1.80
N SER A 125 -8.82 -2.37 2.30
CA SER A 125 -8.94 -1.44 3.43
C SER A 125 -9.86 -0.26 3.08
N ALA A 126 -9.62 0.39 1.94
CA ALA A 126 -10.46 1.50 1.47
C ALA A 126 -11.89 1.06 1.13
N MET A 127 -12.08 -0.14 0.55
CA MET A 127 -13.41 -0.70 0.31
C MET A 127 -14.17 -0.89 1.63
N SER A 128 -13.51 -1.42 2.66
CA SER A 128 -14.06 -1.60 4.01
C SER A 128 -14.54 -0.26 4.60
N ASP A 129 -13.69 0.76 4.53
CA ASP A 129 -14.01 2.10 5.01
C ASP A 129 -15.21 2.69 4.29
N ARG A 130 -15.29 2.50 2.97
CA ARG A 130 -16.37 3.04 2.15
C ARG A 130 -17.71 2.35 2.38
N TYR A 131 -17.71 1.08 2.78
CA TYR A 131 -18.93 0.44 3.28
C TYR A 131 -19.48 1.16 4.51
N CYS A 132 -18.63 1.70 5.37
CA CYS A 132 -19.08 2.49 6.51
C CYS A 132 -19.41 3.94 6.15
N SER A 133 -18.54 4.64 5.41
CA SER A 133 -18.73 6.06 5.08
C SER A 133 -19.86 6.32 4.07
N MET A 134 -20.15 5.35 3.20
CA MET A 134 -21.15 5.48 2.13
C MET A 134 -22.17 4.35 2.09
N GLY A 135 -21.78 3.13 2.48
CA GLY A 135 -22.58 1.92 2.31
C GLY A 135 -23.56 1.61 3.44
N GLY A 136 -23.46 2.32 4.57
CA GLY A 136 -24.30 2.10 5.76
C GLY A 136 -23.93 0.85 6.58
N VAL A 137 -22.84 0.16 6.25
CA VAL A 137 -22.36 -1.04 6.98
C VAL A 137 -21.16 -0.65 7.84
N ARG A 138 -21.38 -0.58 9.15
CA ARG A 138 -20.42 -0.01 10.09
C ARG A 138 -19.10 -0.79 10.19
N ASP A 139 -19.19 -2.10 10.24
CA ASP A 139 -18.07 -2.96 10.63
C ASP A 139 -17.95 -4.16 9.67
N LEU A 140 -17.54 -3.87 8.44
CA LEU A 140 -17.31 -4.86 7.39
C LEU A 140 -15.87 -4.73 6.88
N ARG A 141 -15.07 -5.77 7.12
CA ARG A 141 -13.74 -5.90 6.53
C ARG A 141 -13.83 -6.73 5.27
N ILE A 142 -13.44 -6.15 4.14
CA ILE A 142 -13.28 -6.82 2.85
C ILE A 142 -11.98 -7.63 2.86
N SER A 143 -12.02 -8.85 2.32
CA SER A 143 -10.90 -9.77 2.31
C SER A 143 -9.84 -9.38 1.28
N ALA A 144 -8.72 -8.86 1.77
CA ALA A 144 -7.53 -8.67 0.96
C ALA A 144 -6.99 -10.01 0.43
N GLY A 145 -7.13 -11.10 1.22
CA GLY A 145 -6.68 -12.43 0.83
C GLY A 145 -7.46 -13.01 -0.35
N ALA A 146 -8.77 -12.83 -0.37
CA ALA A 146 -9.64 -13.24 -1.49
C ALA A 146 -9.32 -12.44 -2.76
N LEU A 147 -9.19 -11.12 -2.63
CA LEU A 147 -8.82 -10.25 -3.74
C LEU A 147 -7.45 -10.63 -4.32
N LEU A 148 -6.48 -10.91 -3.44
CA LEU A 148 -5.13 -11.34 -3.77
C LEU A 148 -5.08 -12.67 -4.54
N SER A 149 -5.88 -13.65 -4.13
CA SER A 149 -5.82 -15.01 -4.70
C SER A 149 -6.76 -15.23 -5.88
N CYS A 150 -7.90 -14.53 -5.94
CA CYS A 150 -8.95 -14.79 -6.94
C CYS A 150 -8.98 -13.79 -8.10
N CYS A 151 -8.34 -12.62 -7.99
CA CYS A 151 -8.27 -11.68 -9.10
C CYS A 151 -7.06 -11.97 -10.02
N GLU A 152 -7.19 -12.96 -10.90
CA GLU A 152 -6.13 -13.32 -11.86
C GLU A 152 -5.81 -12.16 -12.83
N THR A 153 -6.80 -11.32 -13.14
CA THR A 153 -6.58 -10.13 -13.98
C THR A 153 -5.84 -9.02 -13.24
N CYS A 154 -5.82 -9.01 -11.91
CA CYS A 154 -5.18 -7.93 -11.16
C CYS A 154 -3.66 -8.02 -11.19
N GLY A 155 -3.08 -9.20 -11.41
CA GLY A 155 -1.64 -9.39 -11.46
C GLY A 155 -1.21 -10.77 -10.98
N LEU A 156 -0.02 -10.86 -10.41
CA LEU A 156 0.61 -12.11 -9.99
C LEU A 156 0.57 -12.30 -8.46
N GLY A 157 -0.53 -11.85 -7.83
CA GLY A 157 -0.77 -11.99 -6.40
C GLY A 157 0.33 -11.37 -5.54
N CYS A 158 1.08 -12.19 -4.80
CA CYS A 158 2.20 -11.76 -3.96
C CYS A 158 3.40 -11.22 -4.75
N ASN A 159 3.44 -11.39 -6.07
CA ASN A 159 4.48 -10.82 -6.93
C ASN A 159 4.04 -9.49 -7.58
N GLY A 160 2.98 -8.89 -7.05
CA GLY A 160 2.49 -7.59 -7.44
C GLY A 160 1.22 -7.63 -8.28
N GLY A 161 0.51 -6.50 -8.27
CA GLY A 161 -0.75 -6.30 -8.96
C GLY A 161 -1.05 -4.83 -9.19
N ASP A 162 -2.12 -4.61 -9.95
CA ASP A 162 -2.56 -3.32 -10.44
C ASP A 162 -3.78 -2.84 -9.64
N PRO A 163 -3.65 -1.73 -8.87
CA PRO A 163 -4.74 -1.18 -8.06
C PRO A 163 -6.03 -0.93 -8.85
N ASP A 164 -5.93 -0.35 -10.05
CA ASP A 164 -7.11 -0.09 -10.90
C ASP A 164 -7.88 -1.38 -11.23
N SER A 165 -7.16 -2.46 -11.52
CA SER A 165 -7.75 -3.78 -11.79
C SER A 165 -8.45 -4.34 -10.56
N ALA A 166 -7.93 -4.08 -9.35
CA ALA A 166 -8.57 -4.48 -8.10
C ALA A 166 -9.94 -3.82 -7.91
N TRP A 167 -10.03 -2.52 -8.18
CA TRP A 167 -11.30 -1.78 -8.14
C TRP A 167 -12.25 -2.16 -9.29
N SER A 168 -11.74 -2.53 -10.47
CA SER A 168 -12.56 -3.10 -11.55
C SER A 168 -13.15 -4.46 -11.14
N TYR A 169 -12.32 -5.35 -10.60
CA TYR A 169 -12.75 -6.67 -10.11
C TYR A 169 -13.79 -6.56 -9.01
N TYR A 170 -13.64 -5.59 -8.10
CA TYR A 170 -14.63 -5.30 -7.08
C TYR A 170 -16.02 -4.95 -7.66
N VAL A 171 -16.08 -4.24 -8.79
CA VAL A 171 -17.35 -3.92 -9.46
C VAL A 171 -17.88 -5.11 -10.24
N GLU A 172 -17.03 -5.77 -11.03
CA GLU A 172 -17.40 -6.84 -11.96
C GLU A 172 -17.76 -8.14 -11.25
N THR A 173 -16.96 -8.53 -10.25
CA THR A 173 -17.05 -9.82 -9.56
C THR A 173 -17.49 -9.63 -8.11
N GLY A 174 -16.85 -8.71 -7.41
CA GLY A 174 -16.98 -8.53 -5.95
C GLY A 174 -15.89 -9.24 -5.17
N VAL A 175 -15.88 -9.03 -3.86
CA VAL A 175 -14.93 -9.62 -2.93
C VAL A 175 -15.68 -10.07 -1.68
N VAL A 176 -15.27 -11.17 -1.06
CA VAL A 176 -15.86 -11.64 0.21
C VAL A 176 -15.36 -10.84 1.41
N SER A 177 -15.99 -11.03 2.56
CA SER A 177 -15.50 -10.46 3.83
C SER A 177 -14.28 -11.22 4.38
N GLU A 178 -13.47 -10.55 5.20
CA GLU A 178 -12.40 -11.20 5.98
C GLU A 178 -12.95 -12.25 6.94
N PHE A 179 -14.21 -12.13 7.38
CA PHE A 179 -14.86 -13.16 8.19
C PHE A 179 -15.04 -14.48 7.41
N CYS A 180 -15.33 -14.39 6.10
CA CYS A 180 -15.43 -15.56 5.23
C CYS A 180 -14.05 -16.11 4.86
N GLN A 181 -13.14 -15.24 4.43
CA GLN A 181 -11.77 -15.61 4.04
C GLN A 181 -10.78 -14.66 4.70
N PRO A 182 -10.24 -15.01 5.88
CA PRO A 182 -9.25 -14.19 6.58
C PRO A 182 -7.97 -14.02 5.75
N TYR A 183 -7.18 -12.99 6.06
CA TYR A 183 -5.86 -12.85 5.44
C TYR A 183 -4.97 -14.05 5.82
N PRO A 184 -4.39 -14.76 4.84
CA PRO A 184 -3.77 -16.07 5.10
C PRO A 184 -2.38 -15.98 5.73
N PHE A 185 -1.79 -14.79 5.80
CA PHE A 185 -0.45 -14.58 6.32
C PHE A 185 -0.52 -13.84 7.66
N PRO A 186 0.18 -14.31 8.70
CA PRO A 186 0.17 -13.63 9.98
C PRO A 186 0.90 -12.29 9.88
N SER A 187 0.45 -11.31 10.67
CA SER A 187 1.31 -10.19 11.06
C SER A 187 2.52 -10.76 11.78
N CYS A 188 3.71 -10.34 11.38
CA CYS A 188 4.93 -10.96 11.86
C CYS A 188 6.03 -9.93 12.17
N ALA A 189 6.91 -10.30 13.10
CA ALA A 189 8.10 -9.53 13.41
C ALA A 189 9.16 -9.86 12.36
N HIS A 190 9.42 -8.90 11.48
CA HIS A 190 10.33 -9.11 10.37
C HIS A 190 11.76 -9.12 10.86
N HIS A 191 12.37 -10.31 10.82
CA HIS A 191 13.77 -10.57 11.13
C HIS A 191 14.17 -10.30 12.58
N VAL A 192 13.22 -10.16 13.52
CA VAL A 192 13.53 -9.77 14.89
C VAL A 192 12.61 -10.48 15.87
N ASN A 193 13.05 -10.62 17.12
CA ASN A 193 12.14 -10.98 18.20
C ASN A 193 11.34 -9.72 18.58
N SER A 194 10.04 -9.71 18.28
CA SER A 194 9.08 -8.75 18.86
C SER A 194 8.38 -9.39 20.06
N THR A 195 7.99 -8.57 21.03
CA THR A 195 7.09 -8.99 22.11
C THR A 195 5.62 -9.01 21.66
N HIS A 196 5.32 -8.41 20.51
CA HIS A 196 3.96 -8.25 19.98
C HIS A 196 3.64 -9.22 18.83
N TYR A 197 4.59 -9.47 17.93
CA TYR A 197 4.42 -10.38 16.78
C TYR A 197 5.42 -11.54 16.78
N SER A 198 4.99 -12.71 16.31
CA SER A 198 5.87 -13.87 16.07
C SER A 198 6.82 -13.60 14.90
N PRO A 199 8.04 -14.18 14.86
CA PRO A 199 8.95 -14.04 13.73
C PRO A 199 8.31 -14.51 12.41
N CYS A 200 8.62 -13.83 11.31
CA CYS A 200 8.13 -14.23 9.99
C CYS A 200 8.68 -15.59 9.56
N SER A 201 7.84 -16.44 8.97
CA SER A 201 8.22 -17.77 8.50
C SER A 201 8.92 -17.79 7.13
N GLY A 202 9.28 -16.62 6.61
CA GLY A 202 9.89 -16.42 5.30
C GLY A 202 8.87 -15.97 4.23
N GLU A 203 9.31 -16.09 2.99
CA GLU A 203 8.61 -15.63 1.79
C GLU A 203 7.28 -16.38 1.55
N TYR A 204 6.19 -15.64 1.33
CA TYR A 204 4.87 -16.23 1.01
C TYR A 204 4.57 -16.28 -0.48
N ASN A 205 4.06 -17.42 -0.95
CA ASN A 205 3.47 -17.56 -2.28
C ASN A 205 2.01 -17.10 -2.28
N THR A 206 1.51 -16.71 -3.46
CA THR A 206 0.09 -16.41 -3.65
C THR A 206 -0.76 -17.61 -3.23
N PRO A 207 -1.78 -17.45 -2.38
CA PRO A 207 -2.66 -18.55 -1.99
C PRO A 207 -3.50 -19.00 -3.18
N LEU A 208 -4.06 -20.21 -3.10
CA LEU A 208 -5.07 -20.64 -4.06
C LEU A 208 -6.37 -19.83 -3.87
N CYS A 209 -7.05 -19.53 -4.97
CA CYS A 209 -8.40 -18.99 -4.91
C CYS A 209 -9.37 -20.05 -4.40
N ASN A 210 -10.13 -19.72 -3.35
CA ASN A 210 -11.15 -20.60 -2.78
C ASN A 210 -12.55 -20.06 -3.11
N THR A 211 -13.45 -20.96 -3.45
CA THR A 211 -14.87 -20.65 -3.76
C THR A 211 -15.81 -20.89 -2.59
N THR A 212 -15.26 -21.12 -1.39
CA THR A 212 -15.99 -21.24 -0.13
C THR A 212 -15.27 -20.43 0.95
N CYS A 213 -15.99 -20.09 2.03
CA CYS A 213 -15.37 -19.55 3.23
C CYS A 213 -14.44 -20.59 3.88
N THR A 214 -13.49 -20.13 4.69
CA THR A 214 -12.56 -20.99 5.44
C THR A 214 -13.31 -21.92 6.40
N ASP A 215 -14.32 -21.38 7.08
CA ASP A 215 -15.34 -22.18 7.75
C ASP A 215 -16.50 -22.39 6.77
N THR A 216 -16.72 -23.64 6.36
CA THR A 216 -17.74 -24.01 5.37
C THR A 216 -19.17 -23.86 5.88
N ALA A 217 -19.37 -23.64 7.19
CA ALA A 217 -20.67 -23.27 7.75
C ALA A 217 -21.06 -21.82 7.45
N ILE A 218 -20.08 -20.96 7.13
CA ILE A 218 -20.33 -19.55 6.77
C ILE A 218 -20.73 -19.48 5.28
N PRO A 219 -21.86 -18.84 4.94
CA PRO A 219 -22.23 -18.64 3.54
C PRO A 219 -21.27 -17.65 2.87
N LEU A 220 -20.86 -17.98 1.64
CA LEU A 220 -20.05 -17.07 0.84
C LEU A 220 -20.92 -15.93 0.31
N ILE A 221 -20.64 -14.71 0.75
CA ILE A 221 -21.33 -13.48 0.32
C ILE A 221 -20.33 -12.60 -0.42
N MET A 222 -20.69 -12.22 -1.65
CA MET A 222 -19.90 -11.31 -2.49
C MET A 222 -20.35 -9.87 -2.31
N TYR A 223 -19.44 -9.02 -1.83
CA TYR A 223 -19.64 -7.59 -1.69
C TYR A 223 -19.10 -6.89 -2.94
N LYS A 224 -19.93 -6.08 -3.61
CA LYS A 224 -19.63 -5.50 -4.92
C LYS A 224 -19.60 -3.98 -4.90
N GLY A 225 -18.78 -3.40 -5.78
CA GLY A 225 -18.83 -1.98 -6.11
C GLY A 225 -19.99 -1.68 -7.06
N LYS A 226 -20.63 -0.53 -6.88
CA LYS A 226 -21.54 0.05 -7.88
C LYS A 226 -20.75 0.67 -9.03
N SER A 227 -19.61 1.29 -8.73
CA SER A 227 -18.74 1.95 -9.71
C SER A 227 -17.33 2.07 -9.15
N SER A 228 -16.34 2.11 -10.04
CA SER A 228 -14.94 2.41 -9.76
C SER A 228 -14.43 3.50 -10.70
N TYR A 229 -13.45 4.26 -10.25
CA TYR A 229 -12.88 5.40 -10.98
C TYR A 229 -11.48 5.73 -10.45
N PHE A 230 -10.71 6.48 -11.24
CA PHE A 230 -9.43 7.02 -10.80
C PHE A 230 -9.50 8.52 -10.49
N LEU A 231 -8.55 8.98 -9.69
CA LEU A 231 -8.35 10.39 -9.31
C LEU A 231 -6.91 10.80 -9.60
N THR A 232 -6.69 12.10 -9.81
CA THR A 232 -5.37 12.69 -9.99
C THR A 232 -5.31 14.09 -9.39
N GLY A 233 -4.19 14.45 -8.77
CA GLY A 233 -3.95 15.80 -8.28
C GLY A 233 -4.55 16.10 -6.91
N GLU A 234 -4.05 17.17 -6.31
CA GLU A 234 -4.31 17.51 -4.91
C GLU A 234 -5.79 17.79 -4.62
N ASP A 235 -6.45 18.66 -5.40
CA ASP A 235 -7.82 19.09 -5.14
C ASP A 235 -8.83 17.94 -5.26
N ASP A 236 -8.66 17.08 -6.27
CA ASP A 236 -9.49 15.89 -6.46
C ASP A 236 -9.34 14.93 -5.28
N PHE A 237 -8.11 14.73 -4.80
CA PHE A 237 -7.83 13.87 -3.65
C PHE A 237 -8.48 14.43 -2.37
N LYS A 238 -8.30 15.72 -2.07
CA LYS A 238 -8.94 16.37 -0.92
C LYS A 238 -10.46 16.25 -0.99
N ARG A 239 -11.04 16.54 -2.15
CA ARG A 239 -12.49 16.55 -2.36
C ARG A 239 -13.08 15.16 -2.26
N GLU A 240 -12.49 14.16 -2.90
CA GLU A 240 -12.95 12.78 -2.81
C GLU A 240 -12.83 12.24 -1.39
N LEU A 241 -11.69 12.46 -0.73
CA LEU A 241 -11.48 12.01 0.64
C LEU A 241 -12.50 12.65 1.59
N LEU A 242 -12.72 13.96 1.46
CA LEU A 242 -13.72 14.67 2.25
C LEU A 242 -15.12 14.11 2.04
N LEU A 243 -15.53 13.87 0.80
CA LEU A 243 -16.92 13.52 0.47
C LEU A 243 -17.24 12.05 0.70
N ARG A 244 -16.28 11.16 0.41
CA ARG A 244 -16.54 9.72 0.29
C ARG A 244 -15.65 8.87 1.19
N GLY A 245 -14.63 9.45 1.79
CA GLY A 245 -13.73 8.77 2.71
C GLY A 245 -12.55 8.10 2.02
N PRO A 246 -11.78 7.30 2.78
CA PRO A 246 -10.48 6.78 2.37
C PRO A 246 -10.51 6.10 1.01
N PHE A 247 -9.40 6.22 0.28
CA PHE A 247 -9.18 5.55 -0.99
C PHE A 247 -7.71 5.18 -1.17
N GLU A 248 -7.44 4.36 -2.18
CA GLU A 248 -6.12 3.83 -2.45
C GLU A 248 -5.32 4.80 -3.33
N VAL A 249 -4.05 4.99 -3.01
CA VAL A 249 -3.10 5.78 -3.81
C VAL A 249 -1.81 5.00 -3.98
N THR A 250 -1.04 5.35 -5.02
CA THR A 250 0.27 4.73 -5.27
C THR A 250 1.38 5.76 -5.28
N PHE A 251 2.57 5.37 -4.85
CA PHE A 251 3.78 6.17 -4.97
C PHE A 251 5.00 5.29 -5.17
N THR A 252 6.10 5.90 -5.61
CA THR A 252 7.40 5.23 -5.70
C THR A 252 8.07 5.26 -4.34
N VAL A 253 8.39 4.09 -3.81
CA VAL A 253 9.19 3.97 -2.59
C VAL A 253 10.66 3.99 -2.95
N TYR A 254 11.42 4.76 -2.20
CA TYR A 254 12.87 4.79 -2.21
C TYR A 254 13.40 4.18 -0.90
N GLU A 255 14.69 3.85 -0.85
CA GLU A 255 15.30 3.18 0.30
C GLU A 255 15.15 3.94 1.62
N ASP A 256 15.23 5.26 1.57
CA ASP A 256 15.14 6.14 2.74
C ASP A 256 13.74 6.10 3.37
N PHE A 257 12.68 5.94 2.58
CA PHE A 257 11.32 5.78 3.10
C PHE A 257 11.19 4.59 4.06
N VAL A 258 11.93 3.50 3.82
CA VAL A 258 11.93 2.32 4.70
C VAL A 258 12.39 2.68 6.12
N ALA A 259 13.23 3.71 6.26
CA ALA A 259 13.71 4.23 7.54
C ALA A 259 12.78 5.26 8.19
N TYR A 260 11.60 5.54 7.65
CA TYR A 260 10.73 6.58 8.20
C TYR A 260 10.30 6.29 9.65
N ARG A 261 10.44 7.31 10.52
CA ARG A 261 10.00 7.28 11.93
C ARG A 261 8.96 8.35 12.28
N GLY A 262 8.97 9.50 11.58
CA GLY A 262 8.05 10.60 11.84
C GLY A 262 8.42 11.89 11.12
N GLY A 263 7.52 12.87 11.13
CA GLY A 263 7.65 14.14 10.37
C GLY A 263 7.03 14.04 8.98
N VAL A 264 7.27 15.02 8.11
CA VAL A 264 6.75 15.01 6.73
C VAL A 264 7.80 14.45 5.78
N TYR A 265 7.58 13.22 5.31
CA TYR A 265 8.48 12.55 4.37
C TYR A 265 8.59 13.33 3.05
N LYS A 266 9.84 13.52 2.64
CA LYS A 266 10.27 13.97 1.33
C LYS A 266 11.53 13.18 0.99
N TYR A 267 11.59 12.62 -0.21
CA TYR A 267 12.74 11.86 -0.69
C TYR A 267 14.03 12.68 -0.54
N ALA A 268 15.04 12.06 0.07
CA ALA A 268 16.34 12.66 0.32
C ALA A 268 17.47 11.86 -0.36
N SER A 269 17.42 10.53 -0.33
CA SER A 269 18.49 9.69 -0.89
C SER A 269 18.09 8.21 -1.01
N GLY A 270 18.64 7.53 -2.01
CA GLY A 270 18.52 6.07 -2.14
C GLY A 270 17.95 5.67 -3.49
N ASN A 271 18.11 4.40 -3.83
CA ASN A 271 17.57 3.85 -5.06
C ASN A 271 16.04 3.67 -4.98
N ALA A 272 15.36 3.75 -6.12
CA ALA A 272 13.96 3.34 -6.19
C ALA A 272 13.85 1.83 -5.92
N LEU A 273 12.93 1.46 -5.03
CA LEU A 273 12.62 0.07 -4.70
C LEU A 273 11.45 -0.46 -5.53
N GLY A 274 10.47 0.39 -5.84
CA GLY A 274 9.32 0.03 -6.67
C GLY A 274 8.09 0.87 -6.34
N GLY A 275 6.97 0.50 -6.96
CA GLY A 275 5.67 1.10 -6.64
C GLY A 275 5.05 0.42 -5.42
N HIS A 276 4.45 1.23 -4.55
CA HIS A 276 3.72 0.77 -3.36
C HIS A 276 2.34 1.40 -3.31
N ALA A 277 1.35 0.62 -2.87
CA ALA A 277 -0.04 1.05 -2.73
C ALA A 277 -0.40 1.21 -1.25
N VAL A 278 -1.07 2.30 -0.93
CA VAL A 278 -1.36 2.72 0.44
C VAL A 278 -2.73 3.40 0.51
N ARG A 279 -3.26 3.55 1.72
CA ARG A 279 -4.60 4.13 1.94
C ARG A 279 -4.49 5.57 2.41
N LEU A 280 -5.02 6.51 1.63
CA LEU A 280 -5.08 7.93 1.98
C LEU A 280 -6.22 8.17 2.98
N VAL A 281 -5.92 8.80 4.13
CA VAL A 281 -6.88 8.97 5.24
C VAL A 281 -7.03 10.40 5.74
N GLY A 282 -6.09 11.30 5.43
CA GLY A 282 -6.22 12.69 5.81
C GLY A 282 -5.21 13.60 5.15
N TRP A 283 -5.28 14.88 5.48
CA TRP A 283 -4.28 15.88 5.14
C TRP A 283 -4.18 16.93 6.25
N GLY A 284 -3.08 17.67 6.26
CA GLY A 284 -2.94 18.79 7.18
C GLY A 284 -1.68 19.59 6.91
N ASN A 285 -1.25 20.32 7.92
CA ASN A 285 -0.03 21.11 7.92
C ASN A 285 0.75 20.85 9.21
N LEU A 286 2.05 20.58 9.08
CA LEU A 286 2.97 20.42 10.21
C LEU A 286 4.09 21.43 10.06
N ASN A 287 4.14 22.43 10.95
CA ASN A 287 5.17 23.48 10.95
C ASN A 287 5.32 24.21 9.60
N GLY A 288 4.21 24.53 8.95
CA GLY A 288 4.19 25.18 7.63
C GLY A 288 4.28 24.21 6.45
N ILE A 289 4.51 22.92 6.68
CA ILE A 289 4.64 21.92 5.62
C ILE A 289 3.32 21.17 5.44
N SER A 290 2.71 21.33 4.27
CA SER A 290 1.51 20.60 3.86
C SER A 290 1.81 19.11 3.67
N TYR A 291 0.97 18.23 4.23
CA TYR A 291 1.12 16.79 4.11
C TYR A 291 -0.18 16.07 3.77
N TRP A 292 -0.03 14.85 3.23
CA TRP A 292 -1.02 13.78 3.25
C TRP A 292 -0.74 12.84 4.43
N LYS A 293 -1.77 12.43 5.15
CA LYS A 293 -1.69 11.35 6.15
C LYS A 293 -2.12 10.06 5.49
N ILE A 294 -1.25 9.07 5.56
CA ILE A 294 -1.40 7.79 4.88
C ILE A 294 -1.33 6.66 5.89
N ALA A 295 -2.25 5.69 5.79
CA ALA A 295 -2.16 4.41 6.48
C ALA A 295 -1.35 3.43 5.61
N ASN A 296 -0.25 2.92 6.15
CA ASN A 296 0.59 1.92 5.49
C ASN A 296 0.06 0.50 5.75
N SER A 297 0.66 -0.48 5.09
CA SER A 297 0.33 -1.91 5.17
C SER A 297 1.47 -2.74 5.76
N TRP A 298 2.32 -2.15 6.60
CA TRP A 298 3.50 -2.82 7.19
C TRP A 298 3.43 -2.90 8.72
N ASN A 299 2.22 -3.09 9.26
CA ASN A 299 1.90 -3.08 10.69
C ASN A 299 2.14 -1.75 11.41
N ASP A 300 1.80 -1.73 12.70
CA ASP A 300 1.81 -0.58 13.59
C ASP A 300 3.16 -0.33 14.28
N GLU A 301 4.14 -1.23 14.16
CA GLU A 301 5.51 -1.00 14.65
C GLU A 301 6.32 -0.11 13.69
N TRP A 302 5.84 0.07 12.46
CA TRP A 302 6.48 0.92 11.44
C TRP A 302 5.98 2.37 11.51
N GLY A 303 6.87 3.33 11.23
CA GLY A 303 6.52 4.75 11.14
C GLY A 303 5.87 5.31 12.41
N MET A 304 4.75 6.01 12.22
CA MET A 304 3.94 6.62 13.27
C MET A 304 2.73 5.73 13.57
N ASN A 305 2.93 4.61 14.27
CA ASN A 305 1.88 3.62 14.55
C ASN A 305 1.22 3.09 13.26
N GLY A 306 2.02 2.76 12.25
CA GLY A 306 1.57 2.31 10.92
C GLY A 306 1.19 3.43 9.96
N TYR A 307 1.15 4.68 10.42
CA TYR A 307 0.94 5.84 9.57
C TYR A 307 2.24 6.50 9.14
N PHE A 308 2.18 7.28 8.07
CA PHE A 308 3.20 8.26 7.72
C PHE A 308 2.59 9.52 7.16
N LEU A 309 3.36 10.61 7.18
CA LEU A 309 3.03 11.84 6.51
C LEU A 309 3.96 12.01 5.31
N ILE A 310 3.42 12.36 4.15
CA ILE A 310 4.18 12.64 2.93
C ILE A 310 3.84 14.03 2.40
N LEU A 311 4.82 14.71 1.83
CA LEU A 311 4.68 16.07 1.29
C LEU A 311 3.53 16.15 0.27
N ARG A 312 2.59 17.07 0.51
CA ARG A 312 1.40 17.33 -0.33
C ARG A 312 1.61 18.57 -1.20
N GLY A 313 1.05 18.53 -2.41
CA GLY A 313 1.02 19.63 -3.37
C GLY A 313 2.25 19.75 -4.26
N GLN A 314 3.16 18.77 -4.18
CA GLN A 314 4.36 18.67 -5.03
C GLN A 314 4.44 17.31 -5.74
N ASN A 315 3.37 16.50 -5.69
CA ASN A 315 3.36 15.16 -6.23
C ASN A 315 4.60 14.33 -5.78
N GLU A 316 4.94 14.42 -4.49
CA GLU A 316 6.13 13.78 -3.93
C GLU A 316 6.10 12.27 -4.21
N CYS A 317 7.16 11.76 -4.84
CA CYS A 317 7.27 10.37 -5.28
C CYS A 317 6.12 9.87 -6.19
N GLY A 318 5.38 10.78 -6.84
CA GLY A 318 4.24 10.46 -7.70
C GLY A 318 2.93 10.15 -6.94
N ILE A 319 2.83 10.47 -5.64
CA ILE A 319 1.67 10.14 -4.79
C ILE A 319 0.34 10.70 -5.31
N GLU A 320 0.37 11.83 -6.03
CA GLU A 320 -0.81 12.51 -6.57
C GLU A 320 -1.09 12.13 -8.04
N GLU A 321 -0.29 11.25 -8.66
CA GLU A 321 -0.49 10.83 -10.06
C GLU A 321 -1.67 9.88 -10.23
N ARG A 322 -1.93 9.03 -9.23
CA ARG A 322 -2.94 7.98 -9.37
C ARG A 322 -3.53 7.55 -8.03
N GLY A 323 -4.80 7.92 -7.83
CA GLY A 323 -5.68 7.34 -6.83
C GLY A 323 -6.74 6.45 -7.47
N SER A 324 -7.11 5.36 -6.80
CA SER A 324 -8.12 4.40 -7.23
C SER A 324 -9.20 4.29 -6.15
N ALA A 325 -10.46 4.40 -6.56
CA ALA A 325 -11.58 4.48 -5.63
C ALA A 325 -12.86 3.90 -6.25
N GLY A 326 -13.90 3.76 -5.43
CA GLY A 326 -15.20 3.28 -5.87
C GLY A 326 -16.31 3.56 -4.88
N THR A 327 -17.54 3.31 -5.30
CA THR A 327 -18.75 3.42 -4.47
C THR A 327 -19.27 2.01 -4.19
N PRO A 328 -19.49 1.60 -2.94
CA PRO A 328 -20.05 0.29 -2.65
C PRO A 328 -21.50 0.18 -3.14
N LYS A 329 -21.91 -1.03 -3.53
CA LYS A 329 -23.32 -1.33 -3.73
C LYS A 329 -23.94 -1.56 -2.34
N VAL A 330 -24.89 -0.71 -1.96
CA VAL A 330 -25.62 -0.89 -0.70
C VAL A 330 -26.37 -2.21 -0.76
N LEU A 331 -26.22 -3.04 0.27
CA LEU A 331 -27.01 -4.25 0.45
C LEU A 331 -28.45 -3.79 0.74
N GLN A 332 -29.33 -3.86 -0.26
CA GLN A 332 -30.75 -3.67 0.01
C GLN A 332 -31.22 -4.88 0.81
N ASN A 333 -31.88 -4.63 1.94
CA ASN A 333 -32.63 -5.67 2.63
C ASN A 333 -33.73 -6.12 1.66
N GLU A 334 -33.54 -7.26 0.99
CA GLU A 334 -34.65 -8.07 0.50
C GLU A 334 -35.31 -8.79 1.69
#